data_AF-A0A942RNX6-F1
#
_entry.id   AF-A0A942RNX6-F1
#
_cell.length_a   1.000
_cell.length_b   1.000
_cell.length_c   1.000
_cell.angle_alpha   90.00
_cell.angle_beta   90.00
_cell.angle_gamma   90.00
#
_symmetry.space_group_name_H-M   'P 1'
#
loop_
_entity.id
_entity.type
_entity.pdbx_description
1 polymer ?
#
loop_
_entity_poly.entity_id
_entity_poly.type
_entity_poly.pdbx_seq_one_letter_code
_entity_poly.pdbx_strand_id
1 'polypeptide(L)'
;MELWQELLRKSVDSGKDLVNRFGFDEKISNQLNKLFHIRINPYYLSLIRYPNDPIWLQCIPDERELLDDGLLEDPLNEDRDSPVQSITHRYPDRVLFLVTSQCSMYCRFCT
;
A
#
# COMPACT_ATOMS: atom_id res chain seq x y z
N MET A 1 -14.75 6.02 20.34
CA MET A 1 -13.99 5.80 19.10
C MET A 1 -14.96 5.13 18.14
N GLU A 2 -15.08 5.63 16.91
CA GLU A 2 -15.98 5.02 15.91
C GLU A 2 -15.38 3.72 15.38
N LEU A 3 -16.23 2.84 14.82
CA LEU A 3 -15.81 1.51 14.36
C LEU A 3 -14.65 1.57 13.35
N TRP A 4 -14.70 2.49 12.40
CA TRP A 4 -13.65 2.61 11.37
C TRP A 4 -12.30 3.03 11.96
N GLN A 5 -12.31 3.87 13.01
CA GLN A 5 -11.10 4.28 13.73
C GLN A 5 -10.49 3.09 14.48
N GLU A 6 -11.32 2.22 15.05
CA GLU A 6 -10.85 0.99 15.66
C GLU A 6 -10.25 0.01 14.65
N LEU A 7 -10.86 -0.12 13.47
CA LEU A 7 -10.34 -0.94 12.39
C LEU A 7 -8.94 -0.46 11.95
N LEU A 8 -8.76 0.85 11.80
CA LEU A 8 -7.45 1.42 11.49
C LEU A 8 -6.42 1.13 12.57
N ARG A 9 -6.77 1.35 13.84
CA ARG A 9 -5.86 1.13 14.99
C ARG A 9 -5.43 -0.33 15.14
N LYS A 10 -6.28 -1.28 14.75
CA LYS A 10 -6.03 -2.73 14.88
C LYS A 10 -5.40 -3.33 13.61
N SER A 11 -4.89 -2.50 12.69
CA SER A 11 -4.29 -2.98 11.45
C SER A 11 -2.97 -3.68 11.69
N VAL A 12 -2.63 -4.64 10.82
CA VAL A 12 -1.24 -5.04 10.58
C VAL A 12 -0.58 -3.87 9.85
N ASP A 13 0.42 -3.21 10.45
CA ASP A 13 0.95 -1.96 9.88
C ASP A 13 2.48 -1.82 9.93
N SER A 14 3.17 -2.91 10.27
CA SER A 14 4.63 -2.93 10.33
C SER A 14 5.21 -4.24 9.82
N GLY A 15 6.49 -4.20 9.43
CA GLY A 15 7.25 -5.41 9.14
C GLY A 15 7.30 -6.39 10.34
N LYS A 16 7.31 -5.88 11.57
CA LYS A 16 7.24 -6.71 12.77
C LYS A 16 5.95 -7.53 12.83
N ASP A 17 4.83 -6.96 12.41
CA ASP A 17 3.56 -7.68 12.35
C ASP A 17 3.58 -8.77 11.28
N LEU A 18 4.28 -8.55 10.16
CA LEU A 18 4.46 -9.60 9.15
C LEU A 18 5.22 -10.82 9.70
N VAL A 19 6.30 -10.57 10.43
CA VAL A 19 7.09 -11.63 11.09
C VAL A 19 6.21 -12.39 12.08
N ASN A 20 5.53 -11.67 12.97
CA ASN A 20 4.76 -12.29 14.06
C ASN A 20 3.51 -13.04 13.57
N ARG A 21 2.85 -12.54 12.53
CA ARG A 21 1.53 -13.05 12.10
C ARG A 21 1.60 -14.00 10.91
N PHE A 22 2.54 -13.76 9.99
CA PHE A 22 2.66 -14.51 8.75
C PHE A 22 3.98 -15.27 8.61
N GLY A 23 4.91 -15.13 9.57
CA GLY A 23 6.16 -15.90 9.60
C GLY A 23 7.19 -15.46 8.58
N PHE A 24 7.18 -14.18 8.18
CA PHE A 24 8.18 -13.62 7.26
C PHE A 24 9.57 -13.61 7.90
N ASP A 25 10.62 -13.68 7.06
CA ASP A 25 11.98 -13.38 7.49
C ASP A 25 12.09 -11.92 7.93
N GLU A 26 12.83 -11.67 9.01
CA GLU A 26 12.95 -10.33 9.61
C GLU A 26 13.66 -9.34 8.69
N LYS A 27 14.68 -9.78 7.94
CA LYS A 27 15.41 -8.88 7.02
C LYS A 27 14.52 -8.50 5.84
N ILE A 28 13.87 -9.49 5.25
CA ILE A 28 12.96 -9.31 4.13
C ILE A 28 11.79 -8.41 4.53
N SER A 29 11.18 -8.68 5.68
CA SER A 29 10.07 -7.88 6.20
C SER A 29 10.47 -6.42 6.42
N ASN A 30 11.67 -6.16 6.94
CA ASN A 30 12.19 -4.80 7.10
C ASN A 30 12.46 -4.09 5.76
N GLN A 31 12.85 -4.83 4.72
CA GLN A 31 13.02 -4.26 3.37
C GLN A 31 11.65 -3.91 2.75
N LEU A 32 10.69 -4.82 2.82
CA LEU A 32 9.32 -4.59 2.31
C LEU A 32 8.65 -3.39 3.00
N ASN A 33 8.79 -3.29 4.34
CA ASN A 33 8.24 -2.18 5.11
C ASN A 33 8.87 -0.82 4.77
N LYS A 34 10.10 -0.81 4.23
CA LYS A 34 10.76 0.42 3.76
C LYS A 34 10.37 0.77 2.32
N LEU A 35 10.14 -0.23 1.48
CA LEU A 35 9.76 -0.04 0.09
C LEU A 35 8.37 0.61 -0.02
N PHE A 36 7.36 0.00 0.58
CA PHE A 36 5.99 0.50 0.51
C PHE A 36 5.24 0.25 1.82
N HIS A 37 4.38 1.20 2.20
CA HIS A 37 3.70 1.16 3.50
C HIS A 37 2.86 -0.11 3.66
N ILE A 38 2.91 -0.70 4.84
CA ILE A 38 2.07 -1.85 5.20
C ILE A 38 0.90 -1.31 6.01
N ARG A 39 -0.32 -1.64 5.58
CA ARG A 39 -1.51 -1.49 6.40
C ARG A 39 -2.58 -2.45 5.91
N ILE A 40 -3.07 -3.32 6.79
CA ILE A 40 -4.16 -4.23 6.49
C ILE A 40 -5.07 -4.30 7.71
N ASN A 41 -6.27 -3.71 7.60
CA ASN A 41 -7.21 -3.68 8.71
C ASN A 41 -7.86 -5.06 8.96
N PRO A 42 -8.42 -5.30 10.16
CA PRO A 42 -8.99 -6.60 10.52
C PRO A 42 -10.12 -7.07 9.61
N TYR A 43 -10.91 -6.16 9.03
CA TYR A 43 -11.97 -6.52 8.10
C TYR A 43 -11.37 -7.10 6.81
N TYR A 44 -10.37 -6.45 6.22
CA TYR A 44 -9.77 -6.95 4.99
C TYR A 44 -9.04 -8.29 5.22
N LEU A 45 -8.37 -8.44 6.38
CA LEU A 45 -7.76 -9.71 6.78
C LEU A 45 -8.76 -10.85 6.94
N SER A 46 -10.00 -10.56 7.37
CA SER A 46 -11.02 -11.62 7.55
C SER A 46 -11.61 -12.12 6.23
N LEU A 47 -11.36 -11.44 5.11
CA LEU A 47 -11.77 -11.88 3.78
C LEU A 47 -10.82 -12.92 3.18
N ILE A 48 -9.60 -13.04 3.72
CA ILE A 48 -8.62 -14.05 3.33
C ILE A 48 -9.11 -15.42 3.82
N ARG A 49 -9.27 -16.34 2.88
CA ARG A 49 -9.69 -17.74 3.09
C ARG A 49 -8.51 -18.69 3.22
N TYR A 50 -7.44 -18.47 2.47
CA TYR A 50 -6.23 -19.29 2.50
C TYR A 50 -5.00 -18.49 2.01
N PRO A 51 -3.77 -18.91 2.36
CA PRO A 51 -2.56 -18.25 1.88
C PRO A 51 -2.51 -18.16 0.35
N ASN A 52 -2.11 -17.00 -0.18
CA ASN A 52 -2.05 -16.70 -1.63
C ASN A 52 -3.40 -16.71 -2.37
N ASP A 53 -4.53 -16.59 -1.67
CA ASP A 53 -5.79 -16.31 -2.34
C ASP A 53 -5.82 -14.91 -3.01
N PRO A 54 -6.82 -14.60 -3.85
CA PRO A 54 -6.86 -13.32 -4.56
C PRO A 54 -6.90 -12.08 -3.66
N ILE A 55 -7.38 -12.16 -2.42
CA ILE A 55 -7.39 -11.03 -1.48
C ILE A 55 -6.03 -10.90 -0.80
N TRP A 56 -5.42 -12.04 -0.43
CA TRP A 56 -4.05 -12.09 0.08
C TRP A 56 -3.09 -11.37 -0.84
N LEU A 57 -3.11 -11.72 -2.14
CA LEU A 57 -2.22 -11.16 -3.15
C LEU A 57 -2.37 -9.64 -3.33
N GLN A 58 -3.49 -9.06 -2.91
CA GLN A 58 -3.75 -7.63 -3.00
C GLN A 58 -3.22 -6.84 -1.80
N CYS A 59 -3.02 -7.46 -0.63
CA CYS A 59 -2.70 -6.72 0.59
C CYS A 59 -1.48 -7.24 1.36
N ILE A 60 -1.12 -8.52 1.25
CA ILE A 60 0.04 -9.10 1.92
C ILE A 60 1.27 -8.88 1.03
N PRO A 61 2.34 -8.24 1.53
CA PRO A 61 3.55 -8.02 0.75
C PRO A 61 4.21 -9.31 0.27
N ASP A 62 4.85 -9.25 -0.90
CA ASP A 62 5.57 -10.36 -1.50
C ASP A 62 7.04 -9.97 -1.77
N GLU A 63 7.96 -10.91 -1.60
CA GLU A 63 9.39 -10.69 -1.86
C GLU A 63 9.68 -10.21 -3.29
N ARG A 64 8.82 -10.56 -4.25
CA ARG A 64 8.90 -10.08 -5.63
C ARG A 64 8.79 -8.57 -5.76
N GLU A 65 8.19 -7.87 -4.79
CA GLU A 65 8.15 -6.40 -4.76
C GLU A 65 9.56 -5.79 -4.60
N LEU A 66 10.53 -6.55 -4.06
CA LEU A 66 11.91 -6.08 -3.92
C LEU A 66 12.74 -6.23 -5.20
N LEU A 67 12.19 -6.88 -6.22
CA LEU A 67 12.86 -7.04 -7.51
C LEU A 67 12.71 -5.74 -8.32
N ASP A 68 13.79 -5.30 -8.93
CA ASP A 68 13.75 -4.21 -9.91
C ASP A 68 12.92 -4.65 -11.12
N ASP A 69 11.86 -3.91 -11.41
CA ASP A 69 10.94 -4.15 -12.52
C ASP A 69 11.34 -3.39 -13.79
N GLY A 70 12.35 -2.50 -13.70
CA GLY A 70 12.77 -1.62 -14.79
C GLY A 70 11.72 -0.59 -15.20
N LEU A 71 10.69 -0.36 -14.37
CA LEU A 71 9.66 0.63 -14.62
C LEU A 71 10.07 2.01 -14.11
N LEU A 72 9.32 3.03 -14.55
CA LEU A 72 9.51 4.40 -14.10
C LEU A 72 8.76 4.61 -12.78
N GLU A 73 9.34 5.39 -11.86
CA GLU A 73 8.72 5.76 -10.59
C GLU A 73 7.42 6.56 -10.78
N ASP A 74 7.39 7.48 -11.75
CA ASP A 74 6.21 8.23 -12.16
C ASP A 74 5.86 7.87 -13.63
N PRO A 75 5.28 6.69 -13.88
CA PRO A 75 5.00 6.21 -15.24
C PRO A 75 3.87 7.02 -15.89
N LEU A 76 3.05 7.69 -15.08
CA LEU A 76 1.96 8.50 -15.54
C LEU A 76 2.39 9.94 -15.77
N ASN A 77 3.55 10.39 -15.29
CA ASN A 77 4.05 11.75 -15.41
C ASN A 77 3.16 12.76 -14.65
N GLU A 78 2.71 12.38 -13.45
CA GLU A 78 1.89 13.21 -12.56
C GLU A 78 2.65 14.39 -11.97
N ASP A 79 3.95 14.23 -11.69
CA ASP A 79 4.80 15.28 -11.11
C ASP A 79 5.11 16.38 -12.11
N ARG A 80 5.43 16.01 -13.36
CA ARG A 80 5.73 17.01 -14.41
C ARG A 80 4.48 17.79 -14.83
N ASP A 81 3.30 17.15 -14.79
CA ASP A 81 2.03 17.80 -15.11
C ASP A 81 1.42 18.52 -13.88
N SER A 82 2.22 18.75 -12.84
CA SER A 82 1.83 19.38 -11.59
C SER A 82 2.20 20.87 -11.58
N PRO A 83 1.26 21.81 -11.86
CA PRO A 83 1.55 23.23 -11.77
C PRO A 83 1.91 23.69 -10.35
N VAL A 84 1.39 22.99 -9.33
CA VAL A 84 1.67 23.20 -7.90
C VAL A 84 1.56 21.87 -7.17
N GLN A 85 2.24 21.75 -6.02
CA GLN A 85 2.22 20.52 -5.21
C GLN A 85 0.81 19.97 -5.00
N SER A 86 0.67 18.65 -5.14
CA SER A 86 -0.57 17.87 -4.97
C SER A 86 -1.69 18.14 -5.99
N ILE A 87 -1.50 19.00 -7.00
CA ILE A 87 -2.48 19.21 -8.07
C ILE A 87 -1.85 18.81 -9.39
N THR A 88 -2.32 17.71 -10.00
CA THR A 88 -1.93 17.31 -11.35
C THR A 88 -2.99 17.81 -12.34
N HIS A 89 -2.56 18.59 -13.34
CA HIS A 89 -3.42 19.19 -14.37
C HIS A 89 -2.98 18.78 -15.78
N ARG A 90 -3.19 17.51 -16.11
CA ARG A 90 -2.87 16.95 -17.43
C ARG A 90 -3.90 17.29 -18.51
N TYR A 91 -5.18 17.31 -18.14
CA TYR A 91 -6.28 17.45 -19.09
C TYR A 91 -6.86 18.86 -19.05
N PRO A 92 -7.37 19.41 -20.18
CA PRO A 92 -7.74 20.82 -20.26
C PRO A 92 -8.85 21.29 -19.30
N ASP A 93 -9.71 20.38 -18.83
CA ASP A 93 -10.98 20.70 -18.17
C ASP A 93 -11.13 20.06 -16.78
N ARG A 94 -10.09 19.39 -16.26
CA ARG A 94 -10.14 18.69 -14.97
C ARG A 94 -8.76 18.50 -14.36
N VAL A 95 -8.74 18.42 -13.03
CA VAL A 95 -7.53 18.21 -12.23
C VAL A 95 -7.69 17.00 -11.31
N LEU A 96 -6.56 16.39 -10.94
CA LEU A 96 -6.45 15.48 -9.80
C LEU A 96 -5.92 16.28 -8.61
N PHE A 97 -6.58 16.19 -7.45
CA PHE A 97 -6.12 16.83 -6.21
C PHE A 97 -5.83 15.76 -5.15
N LEU A 98 -4.56 15.58 -4.81
CA LEU A 98 -4.11 14.65 -3.77
C LEU A 98 -4.28 15.28 -2.38
N VAL A 99 -5.44 15.04 -1.78
CA VAL A 99 -5.79 15.55 -0.43
C VAL A 99 -5.20 14.72 0.71
N THR A 100 -4.87 13.45 0.45
CA THR A 100 -4.28 12.53 1.43
C THR A 100 -3.53 11.41 0.72
N SER A 101 -2.40 11.01 1.27
CA SER A 101 -1.67 9.79 0.90
C SER A 101 -1.97 8.62 1.84
N GLN A 102 -2.90 8.80 2.79
CA GLN A 102 -3.24 7.77 3.77
C GLN A 102 -4.36 6.88 3.29
N CYS A 103 -4.10 5.57 3.26
CA CYS A 103 -5.10 4.55 2.98
C CYS A 103 -5.43 3.72 4.24
N SER A 104 -6.64 3.15 4.28
CA SER A 104 -7.07 2.20 5.31
C SER A 104 -6.53 0.78 5.08
N MET A 105 -6.08 0.52 3.86
CA MET A 105 -5.31 -0.62 3.41
C MET A 105 -4.45 -0.15 2.24
N TYR A 106 -3.17 -0.53 2.21
CA TYR A 106 -2.29 -0.21 1.08
C TYR A 106 -2.24 -1.40 0.11
N CYS A 107 -2.80 -1.23 -1.09
CA CYS A 107 -2.83 -2.26 -2.11
C CYS A 107 -1.42 -2.57 -2.62
N ARG A 108 -1.06 -3.84 -2.83
CA ARG A 108 0.26 -4.26 -3.36
C ARG A 108 0.48 -3.94 -4.84
N PHE A 109 -0.53 -3.36 -5.48
CA PHE A 109 -0.53 -2.92 -6.87
C PHE A 109 -0.84 -1.42 -6.98
N CYS A 110 -0.62 -0.67 -5.89
CA CYS A 110 -0.75 0.79 -5.92
C CYS A 110 0.14 1.36 -7.03
N THR A 111 -0.42 2.29 -7.80
CA THR A 111 0.32 3.03 -8.83
C THR A 111 1.15 4.13 -8.19
#